data_AF-U6BNI5-F1
#
_entry.id   AF-U6BNI5-F1
#
_cell.length_a   1.000
_cell.length_b   1.000
_cell.length_c   1.000
_cell.angle_alpha   90.00
_cell.angle_beta   90.00
_cell.angle_gamma   90.00
#
_symmetry.space_group_name_H-M   'P 1'
#
loop_
_entity.id
_entity.type
_entity.pdbx_description
1 polymer ?
#
loop_
_entity_poly.entity_id
_entity_poly.type
_entity_poly.pdbx_seq_one_letter_code
_entity_poly.pdbx_strand_id
1 'polypeptide(L)'
;AMAGASCFGPAYEYAMIVASDLKKRGMRDKIPSFTFVTSEPYLGHLGIQGVGDSTGILSKGLKEEGIEAYTNCKVTKVEDGKMYVTQVNDKGEVAKEFTLPVKFGMMIPAFKGVPAVAGVEGLCNPGGFVLVDEHQRSKKYPNIFAAGIAIAIPPVESTPVPTGAPKTGYMIESMVSAAVQNIKADLEGRKGEQTMGTWNAVCFADMGDRGAAFVALPQLRPRKVDVFAYGRWVHLAKVAFEKYFIRKMKMGVSEPFYEKVLFKMMGITRLKEEVPPHRKAS
;
A
#
# COMPACT_ATOMS: atom_id res chain seq x y z
N ALA A 1 10.25 8.33 10.65
CA ALA A 1 10.18 8.04 9.20
C ALA A 1 11.29 7.11 8.73
N MET A 2 10.98 5.94 8.19
CA MET A 2 11.99 5.10 7.55
C MET A 2 11.99 5.37 6.05
N ALA A 3 13.09 5.92 5.53
CA ALA A 3 13.23 6.20 4.10
C ALA A 3 13.03 4.89 3.30
N GLY A 4 12.19 4.94 2.27
CA GLY A 4 11.81 3.78 1.45
C GLY A 4 10.56 3.05 1.92
N ALA A 5 9.86 3.54 2.96
CA ALA A 5 8.54 3.01 3.32
C ALA A 5 7.56 3.14 2.15
N SER A 6 6.67 2.15 2.02
CA SER A 6 5.65 2.11 0.97
C SER A 6 4.25 1.77 1.49
N CYS A 7 4.05 1.74 2.81
CA CYS A 7 2.80 1.35 3.44
C CYS A 7 2.40 2.35 4.53
N PHE A 8 1.95 3.53 4.11
CA PHE A 8 1.73 4.67 5.00
C PHE A 8 0.41 4.62 5.76
N GLY A 9 -0.66 4.08 5.16
CA GLY A 9 -2.00 4.01 5.77
C GLY A 9 -1.99 3.45 7.20
N PRO A 10 -1.34 2.30 7.47
CA PRO A 10 -1.24 1.74 8.81
C PRO A 10 -0.52 2.64 9.84
N ALA A 11 0.38 3.53 9.41
CA ALA A 11 1.02 4.48 10.32
C ALA A 11 0.00 5.47 10.88
N TYR A 12 -0.85 6.04 10.00
CA TYR A 12 -1.93 6.93 10.41
C TYR A 12 -2.97 6.18 11.25
N GLU A 13 -3.40 4.99 10.80
CA GLU A 13 -4.33 4.13 11.54
C GLU A 13 -3.86 3.89 12.98
N TYR A 14 -2.61 3.46 13.13
CA TYR A 14 -2.02 3.14 14.43
C TYR A 14 -1.94 4.37 15.35
N ALA A 15 -1.53 5.53 14.81
CA ALA A 15 -1.48 6.77 15.59
C ALA A 15 -2.88 7.15 16.12
N MET A 16 -3.92 7.05 15.29
CA MET A 16 -5.29 7.38 15.65
C MET A 16 -5.87 6.41 16.70
N ILE A 17 -5.66 5.09 16.53
CA ILE A 17 -6.17 4.12 17.51
C ILE A 17 -5.42 4.18 18.86
N VAL A 18 -4.12 4.51 18.87
CA VAL A 18 -3.38 4.76 20.12
C VAL A 18 -3.95 5.98 20.84
N ALA A 19 -4.20 7.08 20.13
CA ALA A 19 -4.81 8.27 20.72
C ALA A 19 -6.22 7.98 21.27
N SER A 20 -7.02 7.23 20.51
CA SER A 20 -8.36 6.76 20.91
C SER A 20 -8.32 5.88 22.17
N ASP A 21 -7.42 4.88 22.23
CA ASP A 21 -7.28 3.99 23.39
C ASP A 21 -6.78 4.75 24.63
N LEU A 22 -5.83 5.67 24.47
CA LEU A 22 -5.37 6.55 25.56
C LEU A 22 -6.50 7.41 26.14
N LYS A 23 -7.40 7.94 25.29
CA LYS A 23 -8.58 8.69 25.72
C LYS A 23 -9.55 7.78 26.49
N LYS A 24 -9.84 6.58 25.98
CA LYS A 24 -10.72 5.59 26.64
C LYS A 24 -10.21 5.20 28.02
N ARG A 25 -8.90 5.19 28.22
CA ARG A 25 -8.25 4.87 29.51
C ARG A 25 -8.07 6.06 30.44
N GLY A 26 -8.41 7.29 30.02
CA GLY A 26 -8.11 8.50 30.79
C GLY A 26 -6.62 8.72 31.02
N MET A 27 -5.79 8.39 30.01
CA MET A 27 -4.33 8.46 30.07
C MET A 27 -3.73 9.43 29.04
N ARG A 28 -4.54 9.99 28.13
CA ARG A 28 -4.04 10.83 27.02
C ARG A 28 -3.33 12.10 27.50
N ASP A 29 -3.80 12.67 28.60
CA ASP A 29 -3.26 13.86 29.29
C ASP A 29 -1.91 13.61 29.96
N LYS A 30 -1.59 12.35 30.29
CA LYS A 30 -0.30 11.95 30.87
C LYS A 30 0.82 11.81 29.84
N ILE A 31 0.51 11.93 28.55
CA ILE A 31 1.49 11.82 27.46
C ILE A 31 2.05 13.22 27.16
N PRO A 32 3.34 13.49 27.49
CA PRO A 32 3.91 14.84 27.35
C PRO A 32 4.01 15.29 25.89
N SER A 33 4.23 14.36 24.96
CA SER A 33 4.32 14.62 23.54
C SER A 33 3.84 13.41 22.73
N PHE A 34 3.07 13.66 21.68
CA PHE A 34 2.70 12.65 20.70
C PHE A 34 3.07 13.18 19.31
N THR A 35 4.06 12.55 18.68
CA THR A 35 4.63 13.01 17.41
C THR A 35 4.48 11.97 16.30
N PHE A 36 4.07 12.41 15.12
CA PHE A 36 4.00 11.64 13.89
C PHE A 36 5.13 12.05 12.94
N VAL A 37 6.02 11.12 12.58
CA VAL A 37 7.19 11.41 11.72
C VAL A 37 7.15 10.55 10.47
N THR A 38 6.92 11.18 9.31
CA THR A 38 6.79 10.49 8.02
C THR A 38 7.82 10.94 6.98
N SER A 39 8.17 10.03 6.07
CA SER A 39 9.02 10.31 4.91
C SER A 39 8.22 10.89 3.74
N GLU A 40 6.90 10.93 3.86
CA GLU A 40 6.05 11.58 2.88
C GLU A 40 6.40 13.07 2.73
N PRO A 41 6.30 13.65 1.52
CA PRO A 41 6.52 15.07 1.30
C PRO A 41 5.47 15.95 1.99
N TYR A 42 4.25 15.46 2.10
CA TYR A 42 3.15 16.08 2.84
C TYR A 42 2.25 14.99 3.46
N LEU A 43 1.47 15.36 4.47
CA LEU A 43 0.57 14.41 5.13
C LEU A 43 -0.50 13.89 4.17
N GLY A 44 -0.74 12.58 4.19
CA GLY A 44 -1.71 11.97 3.29
C GLY A 44 -1.25 11.85 1.84
N HIS A 45 0.05 11.99 1.57
CA HIS A 45 0.65 11.63 0.28
C HIS A 45 0.46 10.14 -0.04
N LEU A 46 0.57 9.28 0.98
CA LEU A 46 0.35 7.83 0.97
C LEU A 46 1.21 7.03 -0.02
N GLY A 47 2.29 7.63 -0.53
CA GLY A 47 3.15 7.05 -1.57
C GLY A 47 2.53 7.08 -2.96
N ILE A 48 1.43 7.82 -3.14
CA ILE A 48 0.62 7.85 -4.36
C ILE A 48 0.14 9.28 -4.68
N GLN A 49 0.89 10.32 -4.34
CA GLN A 49 0.52 11.70 -4.74
C GLN A 49 -0.84 12.15 -4.18
N GLY A 50 -1.20 11.63 -3.01
CA GLY A 50 -2.51 11.83 -2.39
C GLY A 50 -3.66 11.20 -3.17
N VAL A 51 -4.83 11.10 -2.53
CA VAL A 51 -6.05 10.56 -3.13
C VAL A 51 -7.25 11.29 -2.53
N GLY A 52 -8.11 11.86 -3.37
CA GLY A 52 -9.18 12.75 -2.90
C GLY A 52 -8.62 13.84 -1.99
N ASP A 53 -9.29 14.06 -0.84
CA ASP A 53 -8.80 14.96 0.21
C ASP A 53 -8.08 14.21 1.36
N SER A 54 -7.23 13.23 1.01
CA SER A 54 -6.41 12.52 2.00
C SER A 54 -5.57 13.49 2.86
N THR A 55 -5.04 14.55 2.24
CA THR A 55 -4.24 15.57 2.92
C THR A 55 -5.05 16.32 3.98
N GLY A 56 -6.20 16.88 3.62
CA GLY A 56 -7.04 17.63 4.56
C GLY A 56 -7.56 16.76 5.70
N ILE A 57 -8.08 15.57 5.35
CA ILE A 57 -8.67 14.65 6.34
C ILE A 57 -7.62 14.12 7.33
N LEU A 58 -6.46 13.66 6.85
CA LEU A 58 -5.43 13.11 7.74
C LEU A 58 -4.73 14.20 8.56
N SER A 59 -4.48 15.38 7.97
CA SER A 59 -3.91 16.52 8.71
C SER A 59 -4.86 16.99 9.82
N LYS A 60 -6.16 17.08 9.52
CA LYS A 60 -7.18 17.42 10.52
C LYS A 60 -7.28 16.36 11.60
N GLY A 61 -7.29 15.07 11.26
CA GLY A 61 -7.34 13.98 12.23
C GLY A 61 -6.16 13.98 13.21
N LEU A 62 -4.93 14.15 12.72
CA LEU A 62 -3.75 14.27 13.59
C LEU A 62 -3.86 15.50 14.51
N LYS A 63 -4.33 16.63 13.98
CA LYS A 63 -4.52 17.86 14.76
C LYS A 63 -5.59 17.71 15.86
N GLU A 64 -6.72 17.09 15.56
CA GLU A 64 -7.81 16.84 16.52
C GLU A 64 -7.37 15.92 17.68
N GLU A 65 -6.41 15.04 17.44
CA GLU A 65 -5.80 14.17 18.46
C GLU A 65 -4.63 14.83 19.20
N GLY A 66 -4.28 16.07 18.86
CA GLY A 66 -3.14 16.78 19.42
C GLY A 66 -1.80 16.10 19.10
N ILE A 67 -1.69 15.52 17.90
CA ILE A 67 -0.48 14.85 17.41
C ILE A 67 0.29 15.83 16.53
N GLU A 68 1.52 16.15 16.92
CA GLU A 68 2.41 17.00 16.15
C GLU A 68 3.02 16.20 14.99
N ALA A 69 3.04 16.75 13.78
CA ALA A 69 3.44 15.99 12.60
C ALA A 69 4.61 16.61 11.84
N TYR A 70 5.55 15.77 11.40
CA TYR A 70 6.73 16.13 10.63
C TYR A 70 6.81 15.31 9.34
N THR A 71 6.92 15.99 8.20
CA THR A 71 7.06 15.43 6.85
C THR A 71 8.49 15.62 6.33
N ASN A 72 8.83 15.02 5.18
CA ASN A 72 10.18 15.03 4.61
C ASN A 72 11.26 14.59 5.62
N CYS A 73 10.94 13.64 6.49
CA CYS A 73 11.86 13.18 7.52
C CYS A 73 12.50 11.83 7.16
N LYS A 74 13.73 11.63 7.60
CA LYS A 74 14.38 10.31 7.68
C LYS A 74 14.96 10.10 9.08
N VAL A 75 14.75 8.91 9.64
CA VAL A 75 15.37 8.48 10.90
C VAL A 75 16.76 7.94 10.58
N THR A 76 17.78 8.53 11.18
CA THR A 76 19.18 8.14 10.96
C THR A 76 19.60 7.02 11.91
N LYS A 77 19.17 7.10 13.18
CA LYS A 77 19.36 6.05 14.18
C LYS A 77 18.32 6.13 15.30
N VAL A 78 18.20 5.03 16.04
CA VAL A 78 17.47 4.95 17.32
C VAL A 78 18.44 4.39 18.34
N GLU A 79 18.72 5.15 19.39
CA GLU A 79 19.75 4.84 20.38
C GLU A 79 19.38 5.52 21.71
N ASP A 80 19.66 4.89 22.84
CA ASP A 80 19.47 5.45 24.20
C ASP A 80 18.08 6.06 24.45
N GLY A 81 17.03 5.39 23.96
CA GLY A 81 15.65 5.86 24.09
C GLY A 81 15.35 7.15 23.31
N LYS A 82 16.15 7.45 22.28
CA LYS A 82 16.00 8.64 21.42
C LYS A 82 15.95 8.24 19.95
N MET A 83 15.14 8.97 19.19
CA MET A 83 15.07 8.88 17.73
C MET A 83 15.74 10.11 17.12
N TYR A 84 16.75 9.89 16.28
CA TYR A 84 17.48 10.94 15.58
C TYR A 84 16.87 11.13 14.20
N VAL A 85 16.39 12.35 13.92
CA VAL A 85 15.62 12.66 12.72
C VAL A 85 16.29 13.79 11.95
N THR A 86 16.51 13.56 10.67
CA THR A 86 16.92 14.59 9.70
C THR A 86 15.71 14.91 8.83
N GLN A 87 15.30 16.18 8.82
CA GLN A 87 14.29 16.71 7.92
C GLN A 87 14.96 17.41 6.74
N VAL A 88 14.45 17.18 5.54
CA VAL A 88 14.94 17.80 4.31
C VAL A 88 13.93 18.77 3.71
N ASN A 89 14.41 19.70 2.89
CA ASN A 89 13.56 20.55 2.04
C ASN A 89 13.16 19.81 0.74
N ASP A 90 12.40 20.47 -0.14
CA ASP A 90 11.93 19.88 -1.40
C ASP A 90 13.06 19.53 -2.39
N LYS A 91 14.26 20.09 -2.20
CA LYS A 91 15.47 19.75 -2.97
C LYS A 91 16.26 18.58 -2.38
N GLY A 92 15.83 18.04 -1.24
CA GLY A 92 16.53 16.98 -0.51
C GLY A 92 17.71 17.48 0.34
N GLU A 93 17.88 18.80 0.48
CA GLU A 93 18.91 19.38 1.33
C GLU A 93 18.45 19.36 2.80
N VAL A 94 19.38 19.18 3.74
CA VAL A 94 19.06 19.16 5.17
C VAL A 94 18.51 20.51 5.60
N ALA A 95 17.25 20.52 6.04
CA ALA A 95 16.59 21.71 6.57
C ALA A 95 16.73 21.80 8.09
N LYS A 96 16.62 20.67 8.78
CA LYS A 96 16.68 20.60 10.25
C LYS A 96 17.10 19.22 10.70
N GLU A 97 17.88 19.15 11.77
CA GLU A 97 18.12 17.93 12.53
C GLU A 97 17.58 18.09 13.95
N PHE A 98 16.97 17.04 14.47
CA PHE A 98 16.42 17.05 15.82
C PHE A 98 16.34 15.65 16.40
N THR A 99 16.23 15.60 17.72
CA THR A 99 16.14 14.35 18.47
C THR A 99 14.83 14.31 19.23
N LEU A 100 14.12 13.19 19.14
CA LEU A 100 12.88 12.95 19.88
C LEU A 100 13.15 11.93 21.00
N PRO A 101 12.85 12.23 22.27
CA PRO A 101 12.83 11.22 23.31
C PRO A 101 11.65 10.25 23.07
N VAL A 102 11.91 8.95 23.13
CA VAL A 102 10.93 7.89 22.80
C VAL A 102 10.80 6.92 23.96
N LYS A 103 9.68 7.00 24.68
CA LYS A 103 9.26 5.96 25.63
C LYS A 103 8.54 4.80 24.93
N PHE A 104 7.73 5.13 23.93
CA PHE A 104 6.99 4.20 23.09
C PHE A 104 7.03 4.74 21.65
N GLY A 105 7.34 3.89 20.68
CA GLY A 105 7.46 4.29 19.29
C GLY A 105 7.11 3.15 18.34
N MET A 106 6.45 3.49 17.25
CA MET A 106 6.15 2.59 16.15
C MET A 106 6.50 3.30 14.85
N MET A 107 7.28 2.64 14.00
CA MET A 107 7.65 3.15 12.69
C MET A 107 7.46 2.05 11.65
N ILE A 108 6.78 2.36 10.55
CA ILE A 108 6.73 1.47 9.39
C ILE A 108 8.12 1.43 8.73
N PRO A 109 8.75 0.25 8.57
CA PRO A 109 10.04 0.13 7.91
C PRO A 109 9.90 0.19 6.38
N ALA A 110 11.04 0.38 5.70
CA ALA A 110 11.12 0.12 4.27
C ALA A 110 11.04 -1.40 4.00
N PHE A 111 10.41 -1.76 2.89
CA PHE A 111 10.38 -3.14 2.43
C PHE A 111 11.52 -3.44 1.47
N LYS A 112 12.03 -4.67 1.54
CA LYS A 112 12.97 -5.26 0.58
C LYS A 112 12.54 -6.68 0.25
N GLY A 113 13.07 -7.22 -0.84
CA GLY A 113 12.94 -8.65 -1.14
C GLY A 113 13.60 -9.51 -0.07
N VAL A 114 13.02 -10.68 0.18
CA VAL A 114 13.57 -11.65 1.13
C VAL A 114 14.89 -12.25 0.61
N PRO A 115 15.86 -12.59 1.47
CA PRO A 115 17.21 -13.01 1.04
C PRO A 115 17.23 -14.16 0.03
N ALA A 116 16.37 -15.17 0.23
CA ALA A 116 16.30 -16.34 -0.65
C ALA A 116 15.90 -15.98 -2.09
N VAL A 117 15.08 -14.94 -2.28
CA VAL A 117 14.65 -14.46 -3.59
C VAL A 117 15.65 -13.46 -4.15
N ALA A 118 16.10 -12.51 -3.32
CA ALA A 118 17.06 -11.47 -3.72
C ALA A 118 18.43 -12.03 -4.12
N GLY A 119 18.82 -13.18 -3.56
CA GLY A 119 20.07 -13.88 -3.89
C GLY A 119 20.05 -14.64 -5.22
N VAL A 120 18.89 -14.75 -5.89
CA VAL A 120 18.82 -15.39 -7.21
C VAL A 120 19.36 -14.44 -8.26
N GLU A 121 20.51 -14.80 -8.84
CA GLU A 121 21.22 -13.94 -9.79
C GLU A 121 20.32 -13.50 -10.95
N GLY A 122 20.23 -12.19 -11.15
CA GLY A 122 19.45 -11.55 -12.23
C GLY A 122 17.93 -11.70 -12.13
N LEU A 123 17.38 -12.24 -11.04
CA LEU A 123 15.93 -12.32 -10.81
C LEU A 123 15.34 -10.97 -10.38
N CYS A 124 16.11 -10.20 -9.61
CA CYS A 124 15.63 -9.05 -8.86
C CYS A 124 16.34 -7.74 -9.23
N ASN A 125 15.72 -6.63 -8.86
CA ASN A 125 16.37 -5.31 -8.80
C ASN A 125 17.25 -5.19 -7.53
N PRO A 126 18.00 -4.09 -7.33
CA PRO A 126 18.83 -3.89 -6.13
C PRO A 126 18.07 -3.89 -4.79
N GLY A 127 16.74 -3.68 -4.81
CA GLY A 127 15.87 -3.79 -3.64
C GLY A 127 15.46 -5.24 -3.31
N GLY A 128 15.87 -6.22 -4.12
CA GLY A 128 15.47 -7.62 -3.99
C GLY A 128 14.08 -7.95 -4.55
N PHE A 129 13.42 -7.00 -5.23
CA PHE A 129 12.10 -7.23 -5.82
C PHE A 129 12.23 -7.88 -7.19
N VAL A 130 11.41 -8.91 -7.46
CA VAL A 130 11.44 -9.70 -8.69
C VAL A 130 11.06 -8.84 -9.90
N LEU A 131 11.90 -8.87 -10.94
CA LEU A 131 11.63 -8.20 -12.21
C LEU A 131 10.69 -9.06 -13.06
N VAL A 132 9.44 -8.61 -13.21
CA VAL A 132 8.40 -9.30 -13.99
C VAL A 132 7.98 -8.52 -15.23
N ASP A 133 7.41 -9.22 -16.21
CA ASP A 133 6.64 -8.64 -17.31
C ASP A 133 5.16 -8.38 -16.90
N GLU A 134 4.33 -7.95 -17.85
CA GLU A 134 2.90 -7.69 -17.61
C GLU A 134 2.07 -8.96 -17.32
N HIS A 135 2.63 -10.13 -17.59
CA HIS A 135 2.04 -11.45 -17.40
C HIS A 135 2.46 -12.10 -16.06
N GLN A 136 3.09 -11.32 -15.19
CA GLN A 136 3.62 -11.76 -13.88
C GLN A 136 4.78 -12.76 -13.98
N ARG A 137 5.38 -12.93 -15.16
CA ARG A 137 6.49 -13.84 -15.41
C ARG A 137 7.81 -13.13 -15.21
N SER A 138 8.80 -13.80 -14.64
CA SER A 138 10.16 -13.28 -14.50
C SER A 138 10.74 -12.95 -15.88
N LYS A 139 11.39 -11.80 -16.00
CA LYS A 139 12.09 -11.40 -17.23
C LYS A 139 13.32 -12.26 -17.55
N LYS A 140 13.88 -12.97 -16.56
CA LYS A 140 15.07 -13.80 -16.73
C LYS A 140 14.74 -15.29 -16.85
N TYR A 141 13.79 -15.78 -16.06
CA TYR A 141 13.48 -17.21 -15.97
C TYR A 141 12.03 -17.47 -16.37
N PRO A 142 11.75 -18.07 -17.54
CA PRO A 142 10.38 -18.17 -18.06
C PRO A 142 9.46 -19.02 -17.17
N ASN A 143 9.99 -19.95 -16.39
CA ASN A 143 9.22 -20.80 -15.47
C ASN A 143 9.04 -20.21 -14.06
N ILE A 144 9.53 -19.00 -13.81
CA ILE A 144 9.35 -18.31 -12.52
C ILE A 144 8.31 -17.21 -12.70
N PHE A 145 7.27 -17.25 -11.86
CA PHE A 145 6.28 -16.18 -11.75
C PHE A 145 6.33 -15.54 -10.36
N ALA A 146 5.91 -14.29 -10.26
CA ALA A 146 5.83 -13.60 -8.99
C ALA A 146 4.60 -12.68 -8.91
N ALA A 147 4.03 -12.58 -7.72
CA ALA A 147 2.89 -11.74 -7.40
C ALA A 147 3.05 -11.11 -6.00
N GLY A 148 2.23 -10.12 -5.67
CA GLY A 148 2.25 -9.52 -4.34
C GLY A 148 3.29 -8.42 -4.17
N ILE A 149 3.68 -8.15 -2.92
CA ILE A 149 4.70 -7.15 -2.59
C ILE A 149 6.06 -7.48 -3.22
N ALA A 150 6.33 -8.77 -3.46
CA ALA A 150 7.60 -9.29 -3.94
C ALA A 150 8.02 -8.78 -5.33
N ILE A 151 7.08 -8.31 -6.15
CA ILE A 151 7.40 -7.82 -7.50
C ILE A 151 7.95 -6.38 -7.46
N ALA A 152 8.83 -6.09 -8.41
CA ALA A 152 9.33 -4.75 -8.67
C ALA A 152 8.27 -3.94 -9.42
N ILE A 153 7.97 -2.75 -8.90
CA ILE A 153 7.05 -1.80 -9.52
C ILE A 153 7.80 -0.49 -9.54
N PRO A 154 7.97 0.14 -10.72
CA PRO A 154 8.65 1.42 -10.82
C PRO A 154 8.01 2.44 -9.88
N PRO A 155 8.82 3.28 -9.21
CA PRO A 155 8.27 4.39 -8.43
C PRO A 155 7.47 5.32 -9.35
N VAL A 156 6.35 5.82 -8.85
CA VAL A 156 5.46 6.71 -9.61
C VAL A 156 5.96 8.15 -9.64
N GLU A 157 6.81 8.52 -8.69
CA GLU A 157 7.52 9.78 -8.64
C GLU A 157 8.79 9.65 -7.77
N SER A 158 9.68 10.64 -7.87
CA SER A 158 10.79 10.80 -6.94
C SER A 158 10.41 11.82 -5.86
N THR A 159 10.53 11.43 -4.61
CA THR A 159 10.23 12.26 -3.43
C THR A 159 11.51 12.71 -2.73
N PRO A 160 11.52 13.86 -2.00
CA PRO A 160 12.74 14.39 -1.36
C PRO A 160 13.38 13.40 -0.38
N VAL A 161 12.56 12.69 0.40
CA VAL A 161 12.96 11.47 1.08
C VAL A 161 12.36 10.29 0.32
N PRO A 162 13.13 9.24 -0.01
CA PRO A 162 12.61 8.11 -0.78
C PRO A 162 11.33 7.54 -0.18
N THR A 163 10.29 7.41 -1.00
CA THR A 163 9.05 6.70 -0.67
C THR A 163 8.67 5.74 -1.80
N GLY A 164 7.97 4.66 -1.46
CA GLY A 164 7.47 3.70 -2.43
C GLY A 164 5.95 3.74 -2.52
N ALA A 165 5.42 3.30 -3.65
CA ALA A 165 3.99 3.16 -3.83
C ALA A 165 3.48 1.81 -3.26
N PRO A 166 2.31 1.76 -2.62
CA PRO A 166 1.81 0.56 -1.95
C PRO A 166 1.38 -0.52 -2.94
N LYS A 167 1.58 -1.78 -2.57
CA LYS A 167 1.00 -2.95 -3.26
C LYS A 167 -0.15 -3.48 -2.40
N THR A 168 -1.40 -3.28 -2.85
CA THR A 168 -2.60 -3.53 -2.03
C THR A 168 -3.41 -4.74 -2.50
N GLY A 169 -4.29 -5.25 -1.63
CA GLY A 169 -4.94 -6.56 -1.78
C GLY A 169 -5.63 -6.80 -3.13
N TYR A 170 -6.45 -5.86 -3.62
CA TYR A 170 -7.17 -6.06 -4.89
C TYR A 170 -6.22 -6.29 -6.06
N MET A 171 -5.19 -5.45 -6.17
CA MET A 171 -4.16 -5.57 -7.18
C MET A 171 -3.32 -6.85 -7.03
N ILE A 172 -3.05 -7.27 -5.79
CA ILE A 172 -2.35 -8.54 -5.52
C ILE A 172 -3.16 -9.74 -6.00
N GLU A 173 -4.47 -9.77 -5.74
CA GLU A 173 -5.34 -10.84 -6.21
C GLU A 173 -5.41 -10.89 -7.76
N SER A 174 -5.39 -9.73 -8.43
CA SER A 174 -5.26 -9.66 -9.88
C SER A 174 -3.93 -10.25 -10.40
N MET A 175 -2.81 -9.95 -9.73
CA MET A 175 -1.51 -10.53 -10.06
C MET A 175 -1.52 -12.06 -9.89
N VAL A 176 -2.08 -12.56 -8.78
CA VAL A 176 -2.21 -14.01 -8.52
C VAL A 176 -3.04 -14.67 -9.62
N SER A 177 -4.19 -14.10 -9.96
CA SER A 177 -5.07 -14.66 -10.99
C SER A 177 -4.40 -14.69 -12.37
N ALA A 178 -3.67 -13.63 -12.75
CA ALA A 178 -2.91 -13.60 -13.99
C ALA A 178 -1.80 -14.66 -14.01
N ALA A 179 -0.99 -14.76 -12.96
CA ALA A 179 0.08 -15.73 -12.87
C ALA A 179 -0.44 -17.18 -12.98
N VAL A 180 -1.49 -17.52 -12.25
CA VAL A 180 -2.09 -18.87 -12.27
C VAL A 180 -2.62 -19.23 -13.66
N GLN A 181 -3.32 -18.30 -14.33
CA GLN A 181 -3.85 -18.54 -15.67
C GLN A 181 -2.73 -18.69 -16.70
N ASN A 182 -1.65 -17.92 -16.59
CA ASN A 182 -0.52 -18.00 -17.50
C ASN A 182 0.33 -19.25 -17.29
N ILE A 183 0.52 -19.71 -16.05
CA ILE A 183 1.14 -21.00 -15.75
C ILE A 183 0.30 -22.14 -16.35
N LYS A 184 -1.03 -22.09 -16.20
CA LYS A 184 -1.93 -23.08 -16.79
C LYS A 184 -1.82 -23.09 -18.32
N ALA A 185 -1.76 -21.92 -18.95
CA ALA A 185 -1.58 -21.82 -20.40
C ALA A 185 -0.28 -22.49 -20.84
N ASP A 186 0.84 -22.23 -20.16
CA ASP A 186 2.14 -22.83 -20.47
C ASP A 186 2.10 -24.37 -20.39
N LEU A 187 1.46 -24.91 -19.35
CA LEU A 187 1.30 -26.36 -19.15
C LEU A 187 0.46 -27.02 -20.27
N GLU A 188 -0.39 -26.25 -20.95
CA GLU A 188 -1.21 -26.69 -22.07
C GLU A 188 -0.59 -26.34 -23.44
N GLY A 189 0.67 -25.88 -23.47
CA GLY A 189 1.36 -25.50 -24.71
C GLY A 189 0.87 -24.20 -25.34
N ARG A 190 0.14 -23.36 -24.59
CA ARG A 190 -0.37 -22.06 -25.02
C ARG A 190 0.46 -20.95 -24.37
N LYS A 191 0.63 -19.81 -25.06
CA LYS A 191 1.20 -18.61 -24.42
C LYS A 191 0.12 -17.91 -23.60
N GLY A 192 0.34 -17.77 -22.29
CA GLY A 192 -0.55 -17.01 -21.42
C GLY A 192 -0.48 -15.50 -21.68
N GLU A 193 -1.60 -14.88 -22.04
CA GLU A 193 -1.70 -13.45 -22.34
C GLU A 193 -2.38 -12.65 -21.21
N GLN A 194 -2.75 -13.30 -20.10
CA GLN A 194 -3.43 -12.64 -18.98
C GLN A 194 -2.50 -11.61 -18.34
N THR A 195 -3.02 -10.45 -17.93
CA THR A 195 -2.24 -9.39 -17.24
C THR A 195 -2.91 -8.98 -15.94
N MET A 196 -2.17 -8.35 -15.02
CA MET A 196 -2.72 -7.85 -13.74
C MET A 196 -3.80 -6.75 -13.88
N GLY A 197 -4.06 -6.27 -15.10
CA GLY A 197 -5.02 -5.19 -15.35
C GLY A 197 -4.49 -3.81 -14.97
N THR A 198 -5.40 -2.91 -14.61
CA THR A 198 -5.04 -1.51 -14.30
C THR A 198 -4.51 -1.40 -12.88
N TRP A 199 -3.33 -0.79 -12.73
CA TRP A 199 -2.73 -0.43 -11.45
C TRP A 199 -3.73 0.28 -10.55
N ASN A 200 -3.92 -0.22 -9.33
CA ASN A 200 -4.86 0.37 -8.38
C ASN A 200 -4.34 0.26 -6.95
N ALA A 201 -4.81 1.18 -6.11
CA ALA A 201 -4.58 1.14 -4.68
C ALA A 201 -5.94 1.21 -3.96
N VAL A 202 -6.22 0.19 -3.16
CA VAL A 202 -7.39 0.12 -2.28
C VAL A 202 -6.91 -0.10 -0.86
N CYS A 203 -7.31 0.78 0.05
CA CYS A 203 -6.97 0.64 1.46
C CYS A 203 -8.16 1.00 2.34
N PHE A 204 -8.20 0.35 3.51
CA PHE A 204 -9.13 0.64 4.59
C PHE A 204 -8.32 0.73 5.87
N ALA A 205 -8.42 1.86 6.56
CA ALA A 205 -7.87 2.13 7.88
C ALA A 205 -9.02 2.26 8.88
N ASP A 206 -8.92 1.58 10.02
CA ASP A 206 -9.93 1.59 11.07
C ASP A 206 -9.44 2.36 12.31
N MET A 207 -10.15 3.41 12.68
CA MET A 207 -9.82 4.28 13.82
C MET A 207 -10.64 3.95 15.08
N GLY A 208 -11.38 2.84 15.09
CA GLY A 208 -12.15 2.38 16.24
C GLY A 208 -13.65 2.37 15.97
N ASP A 209 -14.32 3.53 15.99
CA ASP A 209 -15.75 3.64 15.67
C ASP A 209 -16.03 4.19 14.27
N ARG A 210 -14.98 4.65 13.57
CA ARG A 210 -14.98 5.19 12.22
C ARG A 210 -13.74 4.68 11.48
N GLY A 211 -13.80 4.65 10.16
CA GLY A 211 -12.64 4.33 9.33
C GLY A 211 -12.44 5.32 8.19
N ALA A 212 -11.27 5.29 7.59
CA ALA A 212 -10.98 5.91 6.31
C ALA A 212 -10.74 4.83 5.24
N ALA A 213 -11.27 5.03 4.05
CA ALA A 213 -11.01 4.17 2.90
C ALA A 213 -10.65 5.00 1.69
N PHE A 214 -9.79 4.46 0.84
CA PHE A 214 -9.50 5.10 -0.43
C PHE A 214 -9.42 4.10 -1.58
N VAL A 215 -9.76 4.60 -2.76
CA VAL A 215 -9.70 3.90 -4.04
C VAL A 215 -9.07 4.82 -5.07
N ALA A 216 -7.93 4.42 -5.61
CA ALA A 216 -7.17 5.17 -6.60
C ALA A 216 -6.84 4.28 -7.82
N LEU A 217 -7.33 4.65 -9.01
CA LEU A 217 -7.02 3.96 -10.27
C LEU A 217 -7.06 4.90 -11.51
N PRO A 218 -6.07 4.83 -12.42
CA PRO A 218 -4.77 4.18 -12.27
C PRO A 218 -3.91 4.79 -11.15
N GLN A 219 -2.74 4.23 -10.86
CA GLN A 219 -1.87 4.74 -9.79
C GLN A 219 -1.36 6.17 -10.06
N LEU A 220 -1.06 6.50 -11.33
CA LEU A 220 -0.67 7.84 -11.77
C LEU A 220 -1.89 8.72 -12.06
N ARG A 221 -1.75 10.02 -11.79
CA ARG A 221 -2.73 11.04 -12.21
C ARG A 221 -2.57 11.34 -13.72
N PRO A 222 -3.64 11.76 -14.43
CA PRO A 222 -5.02 11.88 -13.96
C PRO A 222 -5.70 10.51 -13.79
N ARG A 223 -6.42 10.33 -12.67
CA ARG A 223 -7.07 9.07 -12.32
C ARG A 223 -8.52 9.03 -12.84
N LYS A 224 -8.99 7.81 -13.13
CA LYS A 224 -10.42 7.55 -13.41
C LYS A 224 -11.24 7.51 -12.12
N VAL A 225 -10.66 7.00 -11.04
CA VAL A 225 -11.24 7.02 -9.70
C VAL A 225 -10.19 7.53 -8.73
N ASP A 226 -10.55 8.56 -7.97
CA ASP A 226 -9.71 9.19 -6.95
C ASP A 226 -10.57 9.55 -5.73
N VAL A 227 -10.97 8.53 -4.98
CA VAL A 227 -11.94 8.69 -3.89
C VAL A 227 -11.27 8.41 -2.56
N PHE A 228 -11.46 9.33 -1.62
CA PHE A 228 -11.17 9.15 -0.20
C PHE A 228 -12.44 9.35 0.59
N ALA A 229 -12.80 8.38 1.42
CA ALA A 229 -14.01 8.41 2.22
C ALA A 229 -13.68 8.20 3.69
N TYR A 230 -14.47 8.83 4.56
CA TYR A 230 -14.36 8.71 6.00
C TYR A 230 -15.74 8.52 6.62
N GLY A 231 -15.88 7.59 7.56
CA GLY A 231 -17.14 7.40 8.27
C GLY A 231 -17.28 6.07 9.00
N ARG A 232 -18.37 5.93 9.75
CA ARG A 232 -18.70 4.71 10.51
C ARG A 232 -18.90 3.48 9.62
N TRP A 233 -19.43 3.69 8.42
CA TRP A 233 -19.65 2.60 7.46
C TRP A 233 -18.34 1.93 7.05
N VAL A 234 -17.22 2.65 7.04
CA VAL A 234 -15.89 2.12 6.69
C VAL A 234 -15.41 1.12 7.74
N HIS A 235 -15.61 1.41 9.02
CA HIS A 235 -15.32 0.48 10.12
C HIS A 235 -16.09 -0.83 9.93
N LEU A 236 -17.42 -0.74 9.71
CA LEU A 236 -18.26 -1.91 9.48
C LEU A 236 -17.83 -2.70 8.23
N ALA A 237 -17.48 -2.00 7.15
CA ALA A 237 -16.99 -2.63 5.93
C ALA A 237 -15.66 -3.37 6.16
N LYS A 238 -14.73 -2.80 6.93
CA LYS A 238 -13.46 -3.44 7.31
C LYS A 238 -13.69 -4.73 8.10
N VAL A 239 -14.53 -4.67 9.14
CA VAL A 239 -14.89 -5.84 9.97
C VAL A 239 -15.55 -6.94 9.13
N ALA A 240 -16.47 -6.56 8.23
CA ALA A 240 -17.11 -7.51 7.32
C ALA A 240 -16.09 -8.16 6.38
N PHE A 241 -15.20 -7.37 5.78
CA PHE A 241 -14.16 -7.86 4.87
C PHE A 241 -13.17 -8.80 5.57
N GLU A 242 -12.76 -8.49 6.81
CA GLU A 242 -11.87 -9.36 7.61
C GLU A 242 -12.49 -10.74 7.82
N LYS A 243 -13.71 -10.81 8.36
CA LYS A 243 -14.43 -12.08 8.60
C LYS A 243 -14.61 -12.85 7.30
N TYR A 244 -14.94 -12.14 6.23
CA TYR A 244 -15.12 -12.70 4.93
C TYR A 244 -13.82 -13.31 4.37
N PHE A 245 -12.72 -12.56 4.39
CA PHE A 245 -11.43 -13.01 3.85
C PHE A 245 -10.88 -14.22 4.64
N ILE A 246 -10.98 -14.20 5.97
CA ILE A 246 -10.59 -15.35 6.81
C ILE A 246 -11.41 -16.60 6.46
N ARG A 247 -12.74 -16.45 6.31
CA ARG A 247 -13.60 -17.57 5.91
C ARG A 247 -13.22 -18.10 4.54
N LYS A 248 -12.95 -17.22 3.58
CA LYS A 248 -12.51 -17.58 2.22
C LYS A 248 -11.24 -18.43 2.24
N MET A 249 -10.24 -18.03 3.04
CA MET A 249 -8.99 -18.79 3.21
C MET A 249 -9.23 -20.16 3.87
N LYS A 250 -10.12 -20.24 4.86
CA LYS A 250 -10.50 -21.53 5.49
C LYS A 250 -11.28 -22.47 4.55
N MET A 251 -12.03 -21.92 3.59
CA MET A 251 -12.85 -22.69 2.66
C MET A 251 -12.12 -23.06 1.35
N GLY A 252 -10.96 -22.45 1.05
CA GLY A 252 -10.20 -22.72 -0.17
C GLY A 252 -10.81 -22.19 -1.47
N VAL A 253 -11.66 -21.16 -1.41
CA VAL A 253 -12.30 -20.57 -2.60
C VAL A 253 -11.53 -19.33 -3.04
N SER A 254 -10.88 -19.34 -4.21
CA SER A 254 -10.06 -18.21 -4.69
C SER A 254 -10.86 -17.06 -5.32
N GLU A 255 -11.97 -17.35 -6.01
CA GLU A 255 -12.91 -16.34 -6.52
C GLU A 255 -14.36 -16.83 -6.38
N PRO A 256 -15.12 -16.38 -5.37
CA PRO A 256 -16.54 -16.66 -5.37
C PRO A 256 -17.25 -15.83 -6.45
N PHE A 257 -18.19 -16.47 -7.16
CA PHE A 257 -18.93 -15.91 -8.30
C PHE A 257 -19.47 -14.48 -8.06
N TYR A 258 -19.96 -14.18 -6.86
CA TYR A 258 -20.53 -12.87 -6.53
C TYR A 258 -19.50 -11.74 -6.48
N GLU A 259 -18.22 -11.99 -6.13
CA GLU A 259 -17.18 -10.94 -6.18
C GLU A 259 -16.97 -10.49 -7.61
N LYS A 260 -16.92 -11.45 -8.53
CA LYS A 260 -16.70 -11.21 -9.95
C LYS A 260 -17.85 -10.39 -10.55
N VAL A 261 -19.09 -10.69 -10.15
CA VAL A 261 -20.29 -9.96 -10.58
C VAL A 261 -20.34 -8.55 -9.97
N LEU A 262 -20.11 -8.41 -8.66
CA LEU A 262 -20.16 -7.13 -7.95
C LEU A 262 -19.11 -6.14 -8.47
N PHE A 263 -17.86 -6.59 -8.64
CA PHE A 263 -16.79 -5.74 -9.16
C PHE A 263 -17.01 -5.38 -10.64
N LYS A 264 -17.53 -6.31 -11.46
CA LYS A 264 -17.91 -6.03 -12.85
C LYS A 264 -19.04 -5.01 -12.95
N MET A 265 -20.05 -5.08 -12.06
CA MET A 265 -21.11 -4.07 -11.98
C MET A 265 -20.60 -2.68 -11.56
N MET A 266 -19.54 -2.60 -10.76
CA MET A 266 -18.87 -1.34 -10.41
C MET A 266 -17.85 -0.86 -11.46
N GLY A 267 -17.76 -1.53 -12.62
CA GLY A 267 -16.83 -1.18 -13.70
C GLY A 267 -15.37 -1.52 -13.40
N ILE A 268 -15.09 -2.33 -12.37
CA ILE A 268 -13.75 -2.73 -11.97
C ILE A 268 -13.55 -4.20 -12.33
N THR A 269 -12.91 -4.47 -13.46
CA THR A 269 -12.53 -5.85 -13.83
C THR A 269 -11.14 -6.17 -13.29
N ARG A 270 -11.00 -7.33 -12.61
CA ARG A 270 -9.72 -7.77 -12.04
C ARG A 270 -8.64 -7.99 -13.10
N LEU A 271 -9.04 -8.43 -14.28
CA LEU A 271 -8.17 -8.73 -15.42
C LEU A 271 -8.73 -8.01 -16.65
N LYS A 272 -7.88 -7.68 -17.63
CA LYS A 272 -8.36 -7.24 -18.95
C LYS A 272 -9.14 -8.39 -19.60
N GLU A 273 -10.30 -8.09 -20.18
CA GLU A 273 -11.06 -9.09 -20.94
C GLU A 273 -10.28 -9.51 -22.19
N GLU A 274 -10.29 -10.80 -22.52
CA GLU A 274 -9.82 -11.28 -23.81
C GLU A 274 -10.69 -10.65 -24.90
N VAL A 275 -10.06 -9.99 -25.88
CA VAL A 275 -10.76 -9.64 -27.12
C VAL A 275 -11.01 -10.96 -27.84
N PRO A 276 -12.28 -11.39 -28.03
CA PRO A 276 -12.54 -12.61 -28.78
C PRO A 276 -11.95 -12.45 -30.19
N PRO A 277 -11.34 -13.48 -30.78
CA PRO A 277 -10.86 -13.39 -32.14
C PRO A 277 -12.03 -12.97 -33.02
N HIS A 278 -11.85 -11.92 -33.82
CA HIS A 278 -12.83 -11.49 -34.82
C HIS A 278 -13.32 -12.75 -35.55
N ARG A 279 -14.58 -13.12 -35.33
CA ARG A 279 -15.27 -14.03 -36.25
C ARG A 279 -15.17 -13.33 -37.60
N LYS A 280 -14.33 -13.86 -38.49
CA LYS A 280 -14.46 -13.55 -39.92
C LYS A 280 -15.92 -13.87 -40.25
N ALA A 281 -16.68 -12.84 -40.60
CA ALA A 281 -17.98 -13.03 -41.20
C ALA A 281 -17.74 -13.83 -42.49
N SER A 282 -18.18 -15.09 -42.47
CA SER A 282 -18.47 -15.86 -43.68
C SER A 282 -19.77 -15.34 -44.27
#